data_AF-A0A434L8B2-F1
#
_entry.id   AF-A0A434L8B2-F1
#
_cell.length_a   1.000
_cell.length_b   1.000
_cell.length_c   1.000
_cell.angle_alpha   90.00
_cell.angle_beta   90.00
_cell.angle_gamma   90.00
#
_symmetry.space_group_name_H-M   'P 1'
#
loop_
_entity.id
_entity.type
_entity.pdbx_description
1 polymer ?
#
loop_
_entity_poly.entity_id
_entity_poly.type
_entity_poly.pdbx_seq_one_letter_code
_entity_poly.pdbx_strand_id
1 'polypeptide(L)'
;GWQRDRYGRLLGDCNAGGKDLNRAQVEAGWAVAYGDFETEEAAARSGKAGIWAGTFDEPHDWRESRDHEVVERKHGRLASIGDALREIFRFR
;
A
#
# COMPACT_ATOMS: atom_id res chain seq x y z
N GLY A 1 1.81 -12.81 2.80
CA GLY A 1 2.92 -12.03 2.25
C GLY A 1 4.24 -12.48 2.83
N TRP A 2 5.34 -12.13 2.16
CA TRP A 2 6.70 -12.59 2.45
C TRP A 2 7.72 -11.44 2.53
N GLN A 3 7.31 -10.24 2.13
CA GLN A 3 8.10 -9.02 2.23
C GLN A 3 8.13 -8.52 3.68
N ARG A 4 9.13 -7.70 3.99
CA ARG A 4 9.21 -6.98 5.25
C ARG A 4 9.43 -5.50 4.98
N ASP A 5 8.86 -4.65 5.82
CA ASP A 5 9.21 -3.24 5.82
C ASP A 5 10.58 -2.99 6.50
N ARG A 6 11.05 -1.74 6.50
CA ARG A 6 12.31 -1.27 7.09
C ARG A 6 12.41 -1.53 8.58
N TYR A 7 11.26 -1.71 9.25
CA TYR A 7 11.20 -2.05 10.66
C TYR A 7 11.19 -3.57 10.89
N GLY A 8 11.34 -4.37 9.83
CA GLY A 8 11.36 -5.82 9.87
C GLY A 8 10.00 -6.46 10.09
N ARG A 9 8.89 -5.71 9.97
CA ARG A 9 7.53 -6.27 10.12
C ARG A 9 7.12 -6.99 8.86
N LEU A 10 6.44 -8.14 9.00
CA LEU A 10 5.93 -8.90 7.86
C LEU A 10 4.80 -8.13 7.17
N LEU A 11 4.90 -7.96 5.85
CA LEU A 11 3.85 -7.41 5.01
C LEU A 11 2.99 -8.54 4.43
N GLY A 12 1.68 -8.34 4.42
CA GLY A 12 0.72 -9.38 4.06
C GLY A 12 -0.44 -8.87 3.21
N ASP A 13 -0.78 -9.68 2.21
CA ASP A 13 -2.05 -9.61 1.49
C ASP A 13 -3.12 -10.35 2.28
N CYS A 14 -4.20 -9.66 2.60
CA CYS A 14 -5.25 -10.14 3.47
C CYS A 14 -6.54 -10.40 2.69
N ASN A 15 -7.06 -11.63 2.77
CA ASN A 15 -8.34 -11.99 2.19
C ASN A 15 -9.30 -12.49 3.28
N ALA A 16 -10.56 -12.07 3.20
CA ALA A 16 -11.63 -12.62 4.02
C ALA A 16 -12.87 -12.86 3.15
N GLY A 17 -13.37 -14.09 3.13
CA GLY A 17 -14.58 -14.45 2.38
C GLY A 17 -14.49 -14.13 0.88
N GLY A 18 -13.29 -14.19 0.28
CA GLY A 18 -13.08 -13.84 -1.12
C GLY A 18 -12.86 -12.35 -1.38
N LYS A 19 -13.01 -11.48 -0.39
CA LYS A 19 -12.69 -10.04 -0.52
C LYS A 19 -11.22 -9.79 -0.15
N ASP A 20 -10.50 -9.16 -1.07
CA ASP A 20 -9.20 -8.54 -0.84
C ASP A 20 -9.39 -7.31 0.08
N LEU A 21 -8.97 -7.43 1.33
CA LEU A 21 -9.15 -6.41 2.35
C LEU A 21 -8.21 -5.21 2.14
N ASN A 22 -7.04 -5.41 1.54
CA ASN A 22 -6.10 -4.35 1.22
C ASN A 22 -6.73 -3.42 0.18
N ARG A 23 -7.28 -3.99 -0.90
CA ARG A 23 -8.02 -3.26 -1.93
C ARG A 23 -9.27 -2.57 -1.36
N ALA A 24 -10.05 -3.29 -0.56
CA ALA A 24 -11.31 -2.79 -0.01
C ALA A 24 -11.14 -1.50 0.80
N GLN A 25 -10.05 -1.40 1.57
CA GLN A 25 -9.74 -0.21 2.37
C GLN A 25 -9.46 1.00 1.48
N VAL A 26 -8.75 0.81 0.36
CA VAL A 26 -8.45 1.88 -0.60
C VAL A 26 -9.72 2.29 -1.36
N GLU A 27 -10.50 1.32 -1.86
CA GLU A 27 -11.79 1.56 -2.54
C GLU A 27 -12.76 2.39 -1.68
N ALA A 28 -12.81 2.12 -0.38
CA ALA A 28 -13.68 2.83 0.57
C ALA A 28 -13.14 4.21 1.00
N GLY A 29 -11.91 4.58 0.58
CA GLY A 29 -11.24 5.81 1.00
C GLY A 29 -10.80 5.80 2.45
N TRP A 30 -10.48 4.63 3.02
CA TRP A 30 -9.96 4.50 4.39
C TRP A 30 -8.43 4.46 4.45
N ALA A 31 -7.78 4.19 3.31
CA ALA A 31 -6.34 4.12 3.18
C ALA A 31 -5.86 4.83 1.91
N VAL A 32 -4.61 5.28 1.95
CA VAL A 32 -3.85 5.83 0.81
C VAL A 32 -3.12 4.67 0.13
N ALA A 33 -3.10 4.65 -1.21
CA ALA A 33 -2.37 3.65 -1.98
C ALA A 33 -0.86 3.77 -1.78
N TYR A 34 -0.17 2.63 -1.81
CA TYR A 34 1.27 2.57 -1.57
C TYR A 34 1.95 1.57 -2.53
N GLY A 35 1.91 1.89 -3.82
CA GLY A 35 2.49 1.08 -4.90
C GLY A 35 1.50 0.15 -5.60
N ASP A 36 0.45 -0.25 -4.88
CA ASP A 36 -0.70 -1.00 -5.39
C ASP A 36 -2.02 -0.25 -5.13
N PHE A 37 -3.06 -0.58 -5.91
CA PHE A 37 -4.42 -0.04 -5.81
C PHE A 37 -4.60 1.46 -6.19
N GLU A 38 -3.70 2.00 -7.02
CA GLU A 38 -3.74 3.39 -7.48
C GLU A 38 -5.05 3.74 -8.24
N THR A 39 -5.66 2.78 -8.92
CA THR A 39 -6.92 2.97 -9.64
C THR A 39 -8.10 3.09 -8.66
N GLU A 40 -8.12 2.26 -7.63
CA GLU A 40 -9.11 2.29 -6.56
C GLU A 40 -9.00 3.60 -5.76
N GLU A 41 -7.78 4.06 -5.50
CA GLU A 41 -7.57 5.35 -4.83
C GLU A 41 -8.07 6.51 -5.69
N ALA A 42 -7.79 6.51 -7.00
CA ALA A 42 -8.33 7.52 -7.91
C ALA A 42 -9.86 7.55 -7.91
N ALA A 43 -10.51 6.39 -7.84
CA ALA A 43 -11.97 6.30 -7.69
C ALA A 43 -12.43 6.89 -6.34
N ALA A 44 -11.78 6.54 -5.23
CA ALA A 44 -12.10 7.08 -3.91
C ALA A 44 -11.89 8.61 -3.82
N ARG A 45 -10.81 9.13 -4.42
CA ARG A 45 -10.51 10.57 -4.53
C ARG A 45 -11.61 11.31 -5.30
N SER A 46 -11.95 10.84 -6.49
CA SER A 46 -12.98 11.46 -7.33
C SER A 46 -14.37 11.41 -6.68
N GLY A 47 -14.67 10.32 -5.97
CA GLY A 47 -15.91 10.13 -5.23
C GLY A 47 -15.95 10.84 -3.87
N LYS A 48 -14.85 11.49 -3.44
CA LYS A 48 -14.73 12.11 -2.11
C LYS A 48 -15.06 11.12 -0.97
N ALA A 49 -14.64 9.86 -1.14
CA ALA A 49 -14.93 8.80 -0.19
C ALA A 49 -13.99 8.84 1.03
N GLY A 50 -14.53 8.57 2.22
CA GLY A 50 -13.73 8.45 3.45
C GLY A 50 -12.86 9.67 3.73
N ILE A 51 -11.56 9.48 3.88
CA ILE A 51 -10.59 10.55 4.15
C ILE A 51 -10.50 11.58 3.01
N TRP A 52 -10.88 11.19 1.78
CA TRP A 52 -10.90 12.05 0.60
C TRP A 52 -12.09 13.02 0.55
N ALA A 53 -12.99 12.98 1.53
CA ALA A 53 -14.05 13.99 1.67
C ALA A 53 -13.51 15.38 2.03
N GLY A 54 -12.33 15.43 2.65
CA GLY A 54 -11.63 16.66 3.01
C GLY A 54 -10.24 16.72 2.38
N THR A 55 -9.41 17.61 2.94
CA THR A 55 -7.99 17.72 2.61
C THR A 55 -7.15 17.25 3.77
N PHE A 56 -6.03 16.60 3.49
CA PHE A 56 -5.07 16.15 4.47
C PHE A 56 -3.69 16.04 3.82
N ASP A 57 -2.64 16.10 4.64
CA ASP A 57 -1.28 15.78 4.18
C ASP A 57 -1.15 14.26 4.07
N GLU A 58 -0.70 13.75 2.92
CA GLU A 58 -0.50 12.30 2.77
C GLU A 58 0.47 11.81 3.87
N PRO A 59 0.17 10.69 4.55
CA PRO A 59 0.96 10.27 5.71
C PRO A 59 2.45 10.06 5.42
N HIS A 60 2.82 9.71 4.19
CA HIS A 60 4.21 9.58 3.75
C HIS A 60 4.91 10.94 3.74
N ASP A 61 4.34 11.92 3.05
CA ASP A 61 4.86 13.28 2.92
C ASP A 61 4.96 13.96 4.29
N TRP A 62 3.95 13.76 5.15
CA TRP A 62 3.98 14.27 6.52
C TRP A 62 5.16 13.73 7.33
N ARG A 63 5.41 12.41 7.27
CA ARG A 63 6.54 11.79 7.96
C ARG A 63 7.88 12.27 7.40
N GLU A 64 8.01 12.39 6.08
CA GLU A 64 9.23 12.91 5.44
C GLU A 64 9.54 14.34 5.88
N SER A 65 8.50 15.17 6.05
CA SER A 65 8.68 16.57 6.46
C SER A 65 9.08 16.75 7.93
N ARG A 66 8.93 15.72 8.78
CA ARG A 66 9.07 15.85 10.24
C ARG A 66 10.10 14.94 10.87
N ASP A 67 10.33 13.78 10.31
CA ASP A 67 11.30 12.83 10.82
C ASP A 67 12.54 12.81 9.93
N HIS A 68 13.71 12.97 10.54
CA HIS A 68 15.01 12.68 9.91
C HIS A 68 15.24 11.16 9.76
N GLU A 69 14.17 10.38 9.66
CA GLU A 69 14.21 8.93 9.58
C GLU A 69 14.01 8.45 8.14
N VAL A 70 14.55 7.26 7.84
CA VAL A 70 14.56 6.71 6.48
C VAL A 70 13.13 6.42 6.02
N VAL A 71 12.53 7.29 5.21
CA VAL A 71 11.15 7.07 4.76
C VAL A 71 11.11 5.90 3.77
N GLU A 72 10.21 4.95 3.99
CA GLU A 72 9.98 3.89 3.00
C GLU A 72 9.53 4.49 1.68
N ARG A 73 10.03 3.96 0.57
CA ARG A 73 9.61 4.40 -0.77
C ARG A 73 8.40 3.60 -1.24
N LYS A 74 7.44 4.28 -1.89
CA LYS A 74 6.31 3.62 -2.58
C LYS A 74 6.88 2.53 -3.51
N HIS A 75 6.40 1.30 -3.36
CA HIS A 75 6.87 0.17 -4.17
C HIS A 75 6.46 0.39 -5.63
N GLY A 76 7.41 0.33 -6.57
CA GLY A 76 7.09 0.39 -7.99
C GLY A 76 6.63 -0.98 -8.51
N ARG A 77 5.77 -1.02 -9.53
CA ARG A 77 5.23 -2.26 -10.15
C ARG A 77 6.30 -3.30 -10.56
N LEU A 78 7.55 -2.90 -10.78
CA LEU A 78 8.66 -3.80 -11.10
C LEU A 78 9.17 -4.59 -9.89
N ALA A 79 9.04 -4.05 -8.67
CA ALA A 79 9.42 -4.74 -7.45
C ALA A 79 8.55 -5.99 -7.24
N SER A 80 7.24 -5.88 -7.49
CA SER A 80 6.27 -6.97 -7.34
C SER A 80 6.56 -8.17 -8.27
N ILE A 81 7.12 -7.95 -9.47
CA ILE A 81 7.53 -9.04 -10.38
C ILE A 81 8.81 -9.73 -9.88
N GLY A 82 9.76 -8.96 -9.36
CA GLY A 82 10.99 -9.50 -8.77
C GLY A 82 10.72 -10.39 -7.55
N ASP A 83 9.72 -10.02 -6.74
CA ASP A 83 9.32 -10.79 -5.56
C ASP A 83 8.58 -12.08 -5.93
N ALA A 84 7.73 -12.06 -6.97
CA ALA A 84 7.07 -13.26 -7.51
C ALA A 84 8.07 -14.28 -8.08
N LEU A 85 9.13 -13.81 -8.76
CA LEU A 85 10.20 -14.69 -9.24
C LEU A 85 10.97 -15.32 -8.08
N ARG A 86 11.28 -14.55 -7.03
CA ARG A 86 11.94 -15.06 -5.81
C ARG A 86 11.13 -16.12 -5.09
N GLU A 87 9.80 -15.99 -5.09
CA GLU A 87 8.87 -16.97 -4.53
C GLU A 87 8.99 -18.33 -5.23
N ILE A 88 9.00 -18.37 -6.57
CA ILE A 88 9.13 -19.59 -7.37
C ILE A 88 10.44 -20.34 -7.06
N PHE A 89 11.54 -19.62 -6.85
CA PHE A 89 12.85 -20.23 -6.60
C PHE A 89 13.08 -20.66 -5.13
N ARG A 90 12.32 -20.16 -4.15
CA ARG A 90 12.49 -20.53 -2.73
C ARG A 90 11.69 -21.78 -2.32
N PHE A 91 10.71 -22.17 -3.11
CA PHE A 91 9.89 -23.38 -2.92
C PHE A 91 10.37 -24.60 -3.73
N ARG A 92 11.56 -24.52 -4.35
CA ARG A 92 12.25 -25.64 -5.02
C ARG A 92 13.51 -26.06 -4.27
#